data_AF-A0A953FIJ3-F1
#
_entry.id   AF-A0A953FIJ3-F1
#
_cell.length_a   1.000
_cell.length_b   1.000
_cell.length_c   1.000
_cell.angle_alpha   90.00
_cell.angle_beta   90.00
_cell.angle_gamma   90.00
#
_symmetry.space_group_name_H-M   'P 1'
#
loop_
_entity.id
_entity.type
_entity.pdbx_description
1 polymer ?
#
loop_
_entity_poly.entity_id
_entity_poly.type
_entity_poly.pdbx_seq_one_letter_code
_entity_poly.pdbx_strand_id
1 'polypeptide(L)'
;MVKYVSGEEAVKAIKPEDRVFIHGGAATPHFLLEKMVERASELWSVELVSISLQGPVSFADKKYKDSFRINSLFVSQNVREAVNDGRGDYIPVFLSEIPN
;
A
#
# COMPACT_ATOMS: atom_id res chain seq x y z
N MET A 1 -28.13 1.97 4.75
CA MET A 1 -27.85 0.89 5.72
C MET A 1 -26.42 0.44 5.48
N VAL A 2 -25.56 0.38 6.50
CA VAL A 2 -24.15 -0.03 6.34
C VAL A 2 -24.09 -1.55 6.13
N LYS A 3 -23.34 -2.00 5.13
CA LYS A 3 -23.10 -3.42 4.86
C LYS A 3 -21.74 -3.83 5.41
N TYR A 4 -21.73 -4.69 6.41
CA TYR A 4 -20.51 -5.31 6.93
C TYR A 4 -20.14 -6.52 6.07
N VAL A 5 -18.85 -6.67 5.78
CA VAL A 5 -18.26 -7.78 5.02
C VAL A 5 -16.95 -8.20 5.68
N SER A 6 -16.43 -9.39 5.33
CA SER A 6 -15.11 -9.83 5.81
C SER A 6 -13.98 -9.02 5.18
N GLY A 7 -12.77 -9.11 5.74
CA GLY A 7 -11.59 -8.46 5.16
C GLY A 7 -11.27 -8.99 3.76
N GLU A 8 -11.35 -10.31 3.58
CA GLU A 8 -11.17 -11.00 2.30
C GLU A 8 -12.14 -10.49 1.24
N GLU A 9 -13.42 -10.31 1.60
CA GLU A 9 -14.42 -9.78 0.69
C GLU A 9 -14.17 -8.30 0.39
N ALA A 10 -13.78 -7.50 1.39
CA ALA A 10 -13.52 -6.08 1.21
C ALA A 10 -12.36 -5.84 0.22
N VAL A 11 -11.26 -6.59 0.36
CA VAL A 11 -10.08 -6.37 -0.48
C VAL A 11 -10.28 -6.82 -1.92
N LYS A 12 -11.30 -7.65 -2.25
CA LYS A 12 -11.64 -8.03 -3.64
C LYS A 12 -11.97 -6.84 -4.55
N ALA A 13 -12.28 -5.68 -3.96
CA ALA A 13 -12.44 -4.44 -4.72
C ALA A 13 -11.16 -4.04 -5.47
N ILE A 14 -9.98 -4.43 -4.96
CA ILE A 14 -8.67 -4.17 -5.57
C ILE A 14 -8.44 -5.16 -6.71
N LYS A 15 -8.19 -4.61 -7.90
CA LYS A 15 -7.90 -5.33 -9.13
C LYS A 15 -6.45 -5.09 -9.55
N PRO A 16 -5.90 -5.91 -10.44
CA PRO A 16 -4.59 -5.64 -11.03
C PRO A 16 -4.52 -4.24 -11.64
N GLU A 17 -3.36 -3.59 -11.54
CA GLU A 17 -3.09 -2.23 -12.04
C GLU A 17 -3.88 -1.10 -11.36
N ASP A 18 -4.68 -1.39 -10.34
CA ASP A 18 -5.34 -0.34 -9.55
C ASP A 18 -4.31 0.50 -8.78
N ARG A 19 -4.67 1.77 -8.57
CA ARG A 19 -3.98 2.68 -7.67
C ARG A 19 -4.75 2.79 -6.36
N VAL A 20 -4.12 2.36 -5.27
CA VAL A 20 -4.71 2.27 -3.93
C VAL A 20 -4.00 3.25 -3.00
N PHE A 21 -4.76 4.18 -2.43
CA PHE A 21 -4.25 5.05 -1.37
C PHE A 21 -4.40 4.38 -0.01
N ILE A 22 -3.28 4.25 0.72
CA ILE A 22 -3.23 3.68 2.07
C ILE A 22 -3.28 4.82 3.08
N HIS A 23 -4.25 4.74 4.00
CA HIS A 23 -4.34 5.68 5.12
C HIS A 23 -3.06 5.66 5.96
N GLY A 24 -2.46 6.83 6.21
CA GLY A 24 -1.19 6.95 6.94
C GLY A 24 -1.31 7.04 8.47
N GLY A 25 -0.15 7.08 9.12
CA GLY A 25 0.01 7.24 10.56
C GLY A 25 -0.66 6.12 11.37
N ALA A 26 -1.27 6.49 12.50
CA ALA A 26 -1.97 5.56 13.39
C ALA A 26 -3.20 4.90 12.73
N ALA A 27 -3.68 5.43 11.59
CA ALA A 27 -4.80 4.89 10.84
C ALA A 27 -4.38 3.87 9.76
N THR A 28 -3.10 3.48 9.71
CA THR A 28 -2.62 2.42 8.81
C THR A 28 -3.49 1.17 8.97
N PRO A 29 -4.20 0.70 7.93
CA PRO A 29 -5.20 -0.35 8.07
C PRO A 29 -4.57 -1.75 7.99
N HIS A 30 -3.77 -2.13 9.00
CA HIS A 30 -2.96 -3.37 8.99
C HIS A 30 -3.76 -4.61 8.58
N PHE A 31 -4.95 -4.79 9.15
CA PHE A 31 -5.79 -5.95 8.84
C PHE A 31 -6.13 -6.05 7.35
N LEU A 32 -6.50 -4.95 6.70
CA LEU A 32 -6.83 -4.95 5.27
C LEU A 32 -5.57 -5.11 4.40
N LEU A 33 -4.42 -4.56 4.83
CA LEU A 33 -3.16 -4.72 4.12
C LEU A 33 -2.71 -6.19 4.10
N GLU A 34 -2.82 -6.89 5.22
CA GLU A 34 -2.51 -8.33 5.27
C GLU A 34 -3.47 -9.14 4.37
N LYS A 35 -4.78 -8.84 4.40
CA LYS A 35 -5.75 -9.48 3.49
C LYS A 35 -5.50 -9.19 2.01
N MET A 36 -5.00 -8.00 1.68
CA MET A 36 -4.56 -7.69 0.32
C MET A 36 -3.31 -8.50 -0.06
N VAL A 37 -2.34 -8.64 0.84
CA VAL A 37 -1.11 -9.42 0.60
C VAL A 37 -1.41 -10.91 0.42
N GLU A 38 -2.39 -11.46 1.13
CA GLU A 38 -2.88 -12.85 0.90
C GLU A 38 -3.33 -13.07 -0.56
N ARG A 39 -3.74 -12.01 -1.28
CA ARG A 39 -4.14 -12.03 -2.70
C ARG A 39 -2.98 -11.73 -3.66
N ALA A 40 -1.73 -11.64 -3.21
CA ALA A 40 -0.62 -11.22 -4.06
C ALA A 40 -0.46 -12.08 -5.33
N SER A 41 -0.77 -13.38 -5.28
CA SER A 41 -0.65 -14.28 -6.44
C SER A 41 -1.66 -14.01 -7.56
N GLU A 42 -2.72 -13.25 -7.31
CA GLU A 42 -3.74 -12.88 -8.30
C GLU A 42 -3.69 -11.39 -8.71
N LEU A 43 -2.73 -10.63 -8.18
CA LEU A 43 -2.55 -9.21 -8.44
C LEU A 43 -1.20 -8.96 -9.12
N TRP A 44 -1.17 -8.00 -10.04
CA TRP A 44 0.06 -7.48 -10.63
C TRP A 44 0.00 -5.96 -10.74
N SER A 45 1.13 -5.31 -10.54
CA SER A 45 1.32 -3.86 -10.72
C SER A 45 0.29 -2.97 -9.98
N VAL A 46 -0.23 -3.40 -8.83
CA VAL A 46 -1.08 -2.56 -7.98
C VAL A 46 -0.22 -1.47 -7.35
N GLU A 47 -0.51 -0.21 -7.64
CA GLU A 47 0.22 0.94 -7.11
C GLU A 47 -0.29 1.28 -5.71
N LEU A 48 0.58 1.20 -4.71
CA LEU A 48 0.31 1.52 -3.33
C LEU A 48 0.86 2.91 -3.00
N VAL A 49 -0.04 3.88 -2.92
CA VAL A 49 0.30 5.28 -2.58
C VAL A 49 0.11 5.50 -1.09
N SER A 50 1.09 6.06 -0.42
CA SER A 50 0.97 6.35 1.01
C SER A 50 1.76 7.58 1.44
N ILE A 51 1.33 8.18 2.56
CA ILE A 51 2.18 9.07 3.36
C ILE A 51 3.00 8.18 4.31
N SER A 52 3.19 8.60 5.57
CA SER A 52 3.89 7.81 6.59
C SER A 52 3.05 6.60 6.96
N LEU A 53 3.66 5.42 6.97
CA LEU A 53 3.03 4.19 7.44
C LEU A 53 3.62 3.81 8.80
N GLN A 54 2.76 3.31 9.69
CA GLN A 54 3.18 2.77 10.98
C GLN A 54 2.96 1.27 10.99
N GLY A 55 3.82 0.52 11.68
CA GLY A 55 3.68 -0.95 11.78
C GLY A 55 4.19 -1.70 10.55
N PRO A 56 3.86 -3.01 10.45
CA PRO A 56 4.35 -3.87 9.38
C PRO A 56 3.77 -3.48 8.01
N VAL A 57 4.58 -3.67 6.97
CA VAL A 57 4.22 -3.42 5.57
C VAL A 57 4.60 -4.64 4.73
N SER A 58 3.92 -5.76 4.96
CA SER A 58 4.26 -7.05 4.35
C SER A 58 4.28 -7.02 2.82
N PHE A 59 3.49 -6.13 2.20
CA PHE A 59 3.49 -5.89 0.75
C PHE A 59 4.84 -5.39 0.20
N ALA A 60 5.72 -4.84 1.06
CA ALA A 60 7.04 -4.34 0.68
C ALA A 60 8.13 -5.42 0.69
N ASP A 61 7.81 -6.68 0.94
CA ASP A 61 8.75 -7.79 0.79
C ASP A 61 9.14 -7.97 -0.70
N LYS A 62 10.41 -8.31 -0.96
CA LYS A 62 10.97 -8.56 -2.29
C LYS A 62 10.18 -9.60 -3.09
N LYS A 63 9.58 -10.59 -2.41
CA LYS A 63 8.76 -11.63 -3.07
C LYS A 63 7.47 -11.09 -3.70
N TYR A 64 6.99 -9.91 -3.30
CA TYR A 64 5.74 -9.33 -3.83
C TYR A 64 5.97 -8.17 -4.81
N LYS A 65 7.21 -7.97 -5.28
CA LYS A 65 7.58 -6.86 -6.19
C LYS A 65 6.77 -6.81 -7.49
N ASP A 66 6.27 -7.95 -7.96
CA ASP A 66 5.50 -8.04 -9.20
C ASP A 66 4.01 -7.74 -8.95
N SER A 67 3.55 -7.96 -7.72
CA SER A 67 2.17 -7.71 -7.28
C SER A 67 1.94 -6.25 -6.90
N PHE A 68 2.88 -5.66 -6.16
CA PHE A 68 2.72 -4.33 -5.57
C PHE A 68 3.88 -3.40 -5.94
N ARG A 69 3.55 -2.20 -6.42
CA ARG A 69 4.48 -1.09 -6.61
C ARG A 69 4.26 -0.03 -5.54
N ILE A 70 5.29 0.28 -4.77
CA ILE A 70 5.20 1.29 -3.71
C ILE A 70 5.45 2.65 -4.34
N ASN A 71 4.57 3.61 -4.10
CA ASN A 71 4.75 4.99 -4.51
C ASN A 71 4.57 5.92 -3.30
N SER A 72 5.67 6.26 -2.65
CA SER A 72 5.64 6.93 -1.36
C SER A 72 5.63 8.46 -1.50
N LEU A 73 4.68 9.12 -0.85
CA LEU A 73 4.67 10.58 -0.66
C LEU A 73 5.48 11.00 0.57
N PHE A 74 5.81 10.05 1.45
CA PHE A 74 6.69 10.22 2.61
C PHE A 74 7.38 8.89 2.96
N VAL A 75 8.69 8.80 2.78
CA VAL A 75 9.44 7.54 2.96
C VAL A 75 9.67 7.24 4.45
N SER A 76 8.74 6.51 5.07
CA SER A 76 8.87 5.98 6.44
C SER A 76 9.89 4.84 6.53
N GLN A 77 10.37 4.54 7.74
CA GLN A 77 11.41 3.53 7.98
C GLN A 77 11.08 2.17 7.34
N ASN A 78 9.82 1.77 7.40
CA ASN A 78 9.33 0.47 6.98
C ASN A 78 9.26 0.26 5.44
N VAL A 79 9.27 1.34 4.65
CA VAL A 79 9.31 1.26 3.17
C VAL A 79 10.64 1.75 2.59
N ARG A 80 11.54 2.31 3.42
CA ARG A 80 12.79 2.92 2.98
C ARG A 80 13.72 1.96 2.24
N GLU A 81 13.82 0.72 2.68
CA GLU A 81 14.64 -0.28 1.97
C GLU A 81 14.12 -0.52 0.56
N ALA A 82 12.79 -0.64 0.39
CA ALA A 82 12.17 -0.84 -0.91
C ALA A 82 12.39 0.34 -1.86
N VAL A 83 12.40 1.57 -1.35
CA VAL A 83 12.75 2.74 -2.16
C VAL A 83 14.23 2.73 -2.53
N ASN A 84 15.13 2.46 -1.57
CA ASN A 84 16.57 2.49 -1.81
C ASN A 84 17.06 1.41 -2.77
N ASP A 85 16.38 0.26 -2.86
CA ASP A 85 16.74 -0.84 -3.76
C ASP A 85 15.93 -0.90 -5.05
N GLY A 86 15.12 0.14 -5.34
CA GLY A 86 14.42 0.32 -6.61
C GLY A 86 13.10 -0.47 -6.76
N ARG A 87 12.56 -1.02 -5.68
CA ARG A 87 11.23 -1.67 -5.65
C ARG A 87 10.09 -0.70 -5.34
N GLY A 88 10.41 0.52 -4.92
CA GLY A 88 9.46 1.59 -4.67
C GLY A 88 9.98 2.93 -5.14
N ASP A 89 9.06 3.83 -5.42
CA ASP A 89 9.29 5.19 -5.86
C ASP A 89 9.01 6.18 -4.73
N TYR A 90 9.57 7.39 -4.86
CA TYR A 90 9.28 8.53 -4.00
C TYR A 90 8.80 9.70 -4.85
N ILE A 91 7.62 10.23 -4.51
CA ILE A 91 7.09 11.47 -5.09
C ILE A 91 7.37 12.61 -4.10
N PRO A 92 8.24 13.57 -4.45
CA PRO A 92 8.43 14.78 -3.66
C PRO A 92 7.19 15.68 -3.77
N VAL A 93 6.52 15.93 -2.65
CA VAL A 93 5.34 16.81 -2.57
C VAL A 93 5.26 17.43 -1.18
N PHE A 94 4.71 18.65 -1.07
CA PHE A 94 4.37 19.21 0.23
C PHE A 94 3.17 18.51 0.84
N LEU A 95 3.19 18.25 2.14
CA LEU A 95 2.08 17.59 2.85
C LEU A 95 0.73 18.30 2.65
N SER A 96 0.75 19.64 2.56
CA SER A 96 -0.44 20.47 2.31
C SER A 96 -0.99 20.36 0.89
N GLU A 97 -0.21 19.86 -0.07
CA GLU A 97 -0.60 19.76 -1.47
C GLU A 97 -1.13 18.38 -1.87
N ILE A 98 -0.99 17.37 -1.01
CA ILE A 98 -1.46 15.99 -1.26
C ILE A 98 -2.96 15.90 -1.61
N PRO A 99 -3.88 16.68 -0.99
CA PRO A 99 -5.30 16.56 -1.28
C PRO A 99 -5.79 17.24 -2.58
N ASN A 100 -4.93 18.03 -3.24
CA ASN A 100 -5.30 18.86 -4.38
C ASN A 100 -5.39 18.07 -5.70
#